data_AF-A0A7S4HVR6-F1
#
_entry.id   AF-A0A7S4HVR6-F1
#
_cell.length_a   1.000
_cell.length_b   1.000
_cell.length_c   1.000
_cell.angle_alpha   90.00
_cell.angle_beta   90.00
_cell.angle_gamma   90.00
#
_symmetry.space_group_name_H-M   'P 1'
#
loop_
_entity.id
_entity.type
_entity.pdbx_description
1 polymer ?
#
loop_
_entity_poly.entity_id
_entity_poly.type
_entity_poly.pdbx_seq_one_letter_code
_entity_poly.pdbx_strand_id
1 'polypeptide(L)'
;AERGSPSPPASASTEDAASLSAEAVDARLLSLGVDPTPGDPSSSDRRACLVCVSRPNFWRTHRASHPNAKRVKSWMFVHAKYREQLADVVSLAEGTAAGGEYRQFPALKLAAGKFMKKIVRHSKFEDEQLFRFFKEEVATRGGVGDEELGKALEELMKQHAGEEMTRSGTLNKSLEEATEACAADDNGNIEEEKCSVALKNVIEALKTYQEEMLAHLELEEQTLVGRWLGLSTELYGIYRDNYLKFPYSFMY
;
A
#
# COMPACT_ATOMS: atom_id res chain seq x y z
N ALA A 1 7.81 -26.98 -1.91
CA ALA A 1 8.42 -25.94 -1.06
C ALA A 1 7.30 -25.00 -0.67
N GLU A 2 6.75 -25.16 0.53
CA GLU A 2 5.74 -24.26 1.08
C GLU A 2 6.38 -22.87 1.22
N ARG A 3 5.94 -21.92 0.40
CA ARG A 3 6.34 -20.53 0.53
C ARG A 3 5.50 -19.98 1.68
N GLY A 4 6.11 -19.85 2.85
CA GLY A 4 5.51 -19.11 3.96
C GLY A 4 5.28 -17.68 3.50
N SER A 5 4.03 -17.25 3.47
CA SER A 5 3.70 -15.84 3.33
C SER A 5 4.44 -15.08 4.45
N PRO A 6 5.17 -14.00 4.14
CA PRO A 6 5.79 -13.20 5.17
C PRO A 6 4.68 -12.65 6.08
N SER A 7 4.78 -12.94 7.38
CA SER A 7 3.89 -12.35 8.37
C SER A 7 4.03 -10.82 8.30
N PRO A 8 2.92 -10.07 8.32
CA PRO A 8 3.00 -8.61 8.40
C PRO A 8 3.82 -8.21 9.62
N PRO A 9 4.60 -7.10 9.56
CA PRO A 9 5.32 -6.61 10.72
C PRO A 9 4.32 -6.40 11.86
N ALA A 10 4.71 -6.84 13.06
CA ALA A 10 3.83 -6.87 14.21
C ALA A 10 3.21 -5.48 14.44
N SER A 11 1.89 -5.38 14.26
CA SER A 11 1.12 -4.29 14.86
C SER A 11 1.47 -4.26 16.34
N ALA A 12 1.87 -3.11 16.88
CA ALA A 12 2.18 -2.97 18.30
C ALA A 12 1.09 -3.65 19.13
N SER A 13 1.42 -4.82 19.69
CA SER A 13 0.45 -5.59 20.42
C SER A 13 0.16 -4.86 21.72
N THR A 14 -0.99 -5.12 22.34
CA THR A 14 -1.29 -4.58 23.67
C THR A 14 -0.23 -4.95 24.70
N GLU A 15 0.51 -6.05 24.49
CA GLU A 15 1.61 -6.49 25.33
C GLU A 15 2.87 -5.63 25.15
N ASP A 16 3.19 -5.23 23.91
CA ASP A 16 4.34 -4.36 23.63
C ASP A 16 4.15 -2.97 24.26
N ALA A 17 2.94 -2.40 24.12
CA ALA A 17 2.63 -1.09 24.66
C ALA A 17 2.59 -1.06 26.21
N ALA A 18 2.35 -2.18 26.88
CA ALA A 18 2.36 -2.27 28.34
C ALA A 18 3.78 -2.27 28.94
N SER A 19 4.78 -2.68 28.16
CA SER A 19 6.18 -2.82 28.60
C SER A 19 7.01 -1.53 28.52
N LEU A 20 6.57 -0.54 27.74
CA LEU A 20 7.30 0.71 27.51
C LEU A 20 7.33 1.63 28.74
N SER A 21 8.35 2.48 28.88
CA SER A 21 8.31 3.60 29.85
C SER A 21 7.31 4.67 29.41
N ALA A 22 6.92 5.60 30.30
CA ALA A 22 6.03 6.69 29.93
C ALA A 22 6.65 7.59 28.85
N GLU A 23 7.94 7.89 28.99
CA GLU A 23 8.71 8.68 28.03
C GLU A 23 8.82 7.99 26.67
N ALA A 24 8.96 6.66 26.67
CA ALA A 24 8.98 5.87 25.44
C ALA A 24 7.61 5.86 24.73
N VAL A 25 6.51 5.83 25.49
CA VAL A 25 5.15 5.97 24.93
C VAL A 25 4.97 7.36 24.31
N ASP A 26 5.38 8.41 25.00
CA ASP A 26 5.28 9.80 24.50
C ASP A 26 6.12 10.01 23.25
N ALA A 27 7.36 9.54 23.25
CA ALA A 27 8.24 9.58 22.08
C ALA A 27 7.62 8.85 20.88
N ARG A 28 6.95 7.72 21.13
CA ARG A 28 6.31 6.94 20.07
C ARG A 28 5.03 7.59 19.53
N LEU A 29 4.21 8.17 20.40
CA LEU A 29 3.05 8.95 19.97
C LEU A 29 3.47 10.15 19.13
N LEU A 30 4.49 10.89 19.59
CA LEU A 30 5.07 12.00 18.85
C LEU A 30 5.61 11.57 17.50
N SER A 31 6.32 10.44 17.42
CA SER A 31 6.82 9.94 16.13
C SER A 31 5.68 9.57 15.18
N LEU A 32 4.54 9.11 15.70
CA LEU A 32 3.33 8.85 14.94
C LEU A 32 2.47 10.10 14.67
N GLY A 33 2.98 11.30 14.97
CA GLY A 33 2.27 12.56 14.73
C GLY A 33 1.10 12.81 15.68
N VAL A 34 1.10 12.16 16.84
CA VAL A 34 0.12 12.37 17.91
C VAL A 34 0.80 13.12 19.04
N ASP A 35 0.33 14.33 19.30
CA ASP A 35 0.81 15.13 20.43
C ASP A 35 0.24 14.54 21.75
N PRO A 36 1.08 14.01 22.67
CA PRO A 36 0.62 13.48 23.95
C PRO A 36 0.23 14.58 24.96
N THR A 37 0.49 15.85 24.64
CA THR A 37 0.38 16.99 25.56
C THR A 37 -1.04 17.57 25.81
N PRO A 38 -2.15 17.28 25.07
CA PRO A 38 -3.42 17.92 25.37
C PRO A 38 -4.06 17.42 26.69
N GLY A 39 -3.82 18.15 27.79
CA GLY A 39 -4.56 18.02 29.07
C GLY A 39 -3.97 17.07 30.11
N ASP A 40 -2.69 16.69 29.99
CA ASP A 40 -1.99 15.72 30.86
C ASP A 40 -2.77 14.39 31.03
N PRO A 41 -3.02 13.65 29.93
CA PRO A 41 -3.74 12.39 29.97
C PRO A 41 -3.02 11.39 30.87
N SER A 42 -3.77 10.49 31.51
CA SER A 42 -3.16 9.48 32.37
C SER A 42 -2.20 8.59 31.56
N SER A 43 -1.21 7.98 32.23
CA SER A 43 -0.30 7.01 31.59
C SER A 43 -1.06 5.86 30.88
N SER A 44 -2.21 5.46 31.43
CA SER A 44 -3.11 4.47 30.83
C SER A 44 -3.73 4.98 29.52
N ASP A 45 -4.20 6.23 29.50
CA ASP A 45 -4.83 6.82 28.31
C ASP A 45 -3.82 6.98 27.17
N ARG A 46 -2.57 7.35 27.50
CA ARG A 46 -1.49 7.45 26.51
C ARG A 46 -1.16 6.10 25.87
N ARG A 47 -1.07 5.02 26.66
CA ARG A 47 -0.86 3.66 26.13
C ARG A 47 -2.04 3.20 25.29
N ALA A 48 -3.27 3.45 25.74
CA ALA A 48 -4.46 3.12 24.96
C ALA A 48 -4.48 3.89 23.62
N CYS A 49 -4.07 5.17 23.64
CA CYS A 49 -3.91 5.97 22.42
C CYS A 49 -2.88 5.33 21.48
N LEU A 50 -1.71 4.94 22.00
CA LEU A 50 -0.64 4.30 21.22
C LEU A 50 -1.14 3.01 20.54
N VAL A 51 -1.87 2.17 21.27
CA VAL A 51 -2.49 0.96 20.71
C VAL A 51 -3.46 1.33 19.59
N CYS A 52 -4.33 2.32 19.80
CA CYS A 52 -5.31 2.75 18.80
C CYS A 52 -4.67 3.28 17.53
N VAL A 53 -3.68 4.16 17.63
CA VAL A 53 -3.03 4.81 16.48
C VAL A 53 -2.15 3.85 15.68
N SER A 54 -1.73 2.75 16.32
CA SER A 54 -0.95 1.68 15.70
C SER A 54 -1.83 0.61 15.02
N ARG A 55 -3.16 0.69 15.14
CA ARG A 55 -4.05 -0.28 14.48
C ARG A 55 -4.02 -0.11 12.96
N PRO A 56 -4.17 -1.22 12.20
CA PRO A 56 -4.50 -1.16 10.79
C PRO A 56 -5.69 -0.23 10.54
N ASN A 57 -5.70 0.46 9.40
CA ASN A 57 -6.79 1.37 8.99
C ASN A 57 -7.01 2.62 9.85
N PHE A 58 -6.32 2.83 10.97
CA PHE A 58 -6.54 3.99 11.84
C PHE A 58 -6.41 5.32 11.06
N TRP A 59 -5.30 5.48 10.33
CA TRP A 59 -5.06 6.69 9.54
C TRP A 59 -5.97 6.83 8.31
N ARG A 60 -6.53 5.73 7.79
CA ARG A 60 -7.54 5.79 6.72
C ARG A 60 -8.80 6.53 7.18
N THR A 61 -9.19 6.36 8.44
CA THR A 61 -10.42 6.92 9.00
C THR A 61 -10.18 8.25 9.72
N HIS A 62 -9.03 8.44 10.36
CA HIS A 62 -8.80 9.58 11.25
C HIS A 62 -7.88 10.66 10.70
N ARG A 63 -7.10 10.44 9.62
CA ARG A 63 -6.15 11.47 9.12
C ARG A 63 -6.79 12.81 8.80
N ALA A 64 -8.07 12.82 8.43
CA ALA A 64 -8.77 14.03 7.99
C ALA A 64 -8.98 15.05 9.12
N SER A 65 -8.97 14.60 10.39
CA SER A 65 -9.05 15.49 11.56
C SER A 65 -7.69 16.04 11.98
N HIS A 66 -6.59 15.54 11.42
CA HIS A 66 -5.26 16.01 11.77
C HIS A 66 -5.01 17.42 11.21
N PRO A 67 -4.40 18.37 11.96
CA PRO A 67 -4.14 19.73 11.47
C PRO A 67 -3.36 19.79 10.15
N ASN A 68 -2.46 18.83 9.96
CA ASN A 68 -1.64 18.66 8.76
C ASN A 68 -2.22 17.70 7.70
N ALA A 69 -3.52 17.38 7.73
CA ALA A 69 -4.15 16.40 6.82
C ALA A 69 -3.84 16.64 5.32
N LYS A 70 -3.65 17.90 4.93
CA LYS A 70 -3.33 18.27 3.54
C LYS A 70 -2.03 17.65 3.03
N ARG A 71 -1.07 17.34 3.91
CA ARG A 71 0.25 16.82 3.53
C ARG A 71 0.22 15.44 2.88
N VAL A 72 -0.74 14.61 3.29
CA VAL A 72 -0.89 13.22 2.83
C VAL A 72 -2.11 13.04 1.92
N LYS A 73 -2.84 14.12 1.62
CA LYS A 73 -4.18 14.04 1.02
C LYS A 73 -4.15 13.34 -0.33
N SER A 74 -3.28 13.76 -1.23
CA SER A 74 -3.22 13.27 -2.61
C SER A 74 -2.68 11.84 -2.66
N TRP A 75 -1.65 11.53 -1.88
CA TRP A 75 -1.13 10.16 -1.73
C TRP A 75 -2.20 9.19 -1.23
N MET A 76 -2.92 9.54 -0.16
CA MET A 76 -4.03 8.73 0.36
C MET A 76 -5.21 8.62 -0.60
N PHE A 77 -5.45 9.64 -1.43
CA PHE A 77 -6.46 9.58 -2.49
C PHE A 77 -6.07 8.56 -3.56
N VAL A 78 -4.80 8.55 -3.99
CA VAL A 78 -4.26 7.57 -4.93
C VAL A 78 -4.42 6.15 -4.38
N HIS A 79 -4.09 5.92 -3.10
CA HIS A 79 -4.27 4.62 -2.46
C HIS A 79 -5.73 4.16 -2.45
N ALA A 80 -6.66 5.05 -2.10
CA ALA A 80 -8.09 4.74 -2.18
C ALA A 80 -8.52 4.36 -3.60
N LYS A 81 -8.03 5.10 -4.61
CA LYS A 81 -8.29 4.78 -6.03
C LYS A 81 -7.69 3.46 -6.47
N TYR A 82 -6.58 3.02 -5.90
CA TYR A 82 -6.05 1.69 -6.23
C TYR A 82 -6.90 0.57 -5.67
N ARG A 83 -7.42 0.70 -4.44
CA ARG A 83 -8.37 -0.28 -3.88
C ARG A 83 -9.63 -0.41 -4.73
N GLU A 84 -10.22 0.73 -5.10
CA GLU A 84 -11.40 0.78 -5.97
C GLU A 84 -11.12 0.14 -7.34
N GLN A 85 -10.07 0.59 -8.03
CA GLN A 85 -9.73 0.08 -9.38
C GLN A 85 -9.41 -1.41 -9.38
N LEU A 86 -8.75 -1.92 -8.34
CA LEU A 86 -8.42 -3.34 -8.26
C LEU A 86 -9.66 -4.20 -7.99
N ALA A 87 -10.57 -3.73 -7.13
CA ALA A 87 -11.87 -4.36 -6.95
C ALA A 87 -12.70 -4.37 -8.24
N ASP A 88 -12.70 -3.27 -8.99
CA ASP A 88 -13.38 -3.19 -10.29
C ASP A 88 -12.79 -4.19 -11.30
N VAL A 89 -11.47 -4.35 -11.34
CA VAL A 89 -10.79 -5.32 -12.23
C VAL A 89 -11.15 -6.76 -11.86
N VAL A 90 -11.17 -7.09 -10.56
CA VAL A 90 -11.59 -8.42 -10.07
C VAL A 90 -13.06 -8.67 -10.43
N SER A 91 -13.94 -7.71 -10.18
CA SER A 91 -15.36 -7.83 -10.50
C SER A 91 -15.60 -8.00 -12.00
N LEU A 92 -14.87 -7.28 -12.84
CA LEU A 92 -14.91 -7.44 -14.30
C LEU A 92 -14.47 -8.86 -14.73
N ALA A 93 -13.43 -9.41 -14.10
CA ALA A 93 -12.97 -10.76 -14.39
C ALA A 93 -14.03 -11.81 -14.01
N GLU A 94 -14.63 -11.69 -12.83
CA GLU A 94 -15.70 -12.58 -12.38
C GLU A 94 -16.94 -12.49 -13.27
N GLY A 95 -17.34 -11.27 -13.66
CA GLY A 95 -18.46 -11.06 -14.58
C GLY A 95 -18.21 -11.67 -15.96
N THR A 96 -17.00 -11.50 -16.50
CA THR A 96 -16.59 -12.10 -17.80
C THR A 96 -16.71 -13.62 -17.76
N ALA A 97 -16.28 -14.26 -16.66
CA ALA A 97 -16.35 -15.72 -16.52
C ALA A 97 -17.78 -16.22 -16.25
N ALA A 98 -18.57 -15.55 -15.40
CA ALA A 98 -19.91 -15.97 -15.02
C ALA A 98 -20.93 -15.81 -16.16
N GLY A 99 -20.80 -14.76 -16.98
CA GLY A 99 -21.70 -14.51 -18.11
C GLY A 99 -21.39 -15.33 -19.37
N GLY A 100 -20.27 -16.06 -19.39
CA GLY A 100 -19.76 -16.68 -20.63
C GLY A 100 -19.40 -15.65 -21.71
N GLU A 101 -19.23 -14.38 -21.34
CA GLU A 101 -18.99 -13.27 -22.26
C GLU A 101 -17.50 -13.15 -22.60
N TYR A 102 -16.89 -14.25 -23.07
CA TYR A 102 -15.44 -14.36 -23.32
C TYR A 102 -14.87 -13.28 -24.24
N ARG A 103 -15.72 -12.67 -25.08
CA ARG A 103 -15.38 -11.51 -25.93
C ARG A 103 -15.00 -10.26 -25.14
N GLN A 104 -15.28 -10.20 -23.83
CA GLN A 104 -14.88 -9.10 -22.96
C GLN A 104 -13.46 -9.25 -22.40
N PHE A 105 -12.80 -10.40 -22.60
CA PHE A 105 -11.44 -10.61 -22.14
C PHE A 105 -10.43 -9.52 -22.56
N PRO A 106 -10.45 -8.97 -23.81
CA PRO A 106 -9.58 -7.86 -24.18
C PRO A 106 -9.77 -6.60 -23.31
N ALA A 107 -11.00 -6.33 -22.87
CA ALA A 107 -11.29 -5.21 -21.97
C ALA A 107 -10.74 -5.46 -20.57
N LEU A 108 -10.88 -6.69 -20.05
CA LEU A 108 -10.26 -7.12 -18.80
C LEU A 108 -8.74 -6.97 -18.84
N LYS A 109 -8.09 -7.51 -19.88
CA LYS A 109 -6.63 -7.41 -20.07
C LYS A 109 -6.16 -5.96 -20.13
N LEU A 110 -6.91 -5.10 -20.83
CA LEU A 110 -6.61 -3.67 -20.91
C LEU A 110 -6.74 -2.98 -19.54
N ALA A 111 -7.78 -3.31 -18.77
CA ALA A 111 -8.01 -2.76 -17.43
C ALA A 111 -6.88 -3.16 -16.47
N ALA A 112 -6.55 -4.45 -16.38
CA ALA A 112 -5.45 -4.97 -15.57
C ALA A 112 -4.10 -4.34 -15.98
N GLY A 113 -3.81 -4.29 -17.29
CA GLY A 113 -2.57 -3.68 -17.80
C GLY A 113 -2.46 -2.19 -17.51
N LYS A 114 -3.57 -1.44 -17.55
CA LYS A 114 -3.58 -0.02 -17.14
C LYS A 114 -3.33 0.13 -15.65
N PHE A 115 -3.90 -0.74 -14.81
CA PHE A 115 -3.67 -0.72 -13.37
C PHE A 115 -2.19 -0.97 -13.03
N MET A 116 -1.60 -2.04 -13.56
CA MET A 116 -0.19 -2.39 -13.31
C MET A 116 0.76 -1.25 -13.70
N LYS A 117 0.55 -0.60 -14.85
CA LYS A 117 1.35 0.57 -15.26
C LYS A 117 1.25 1.76 -14.31
N LYS A 118 0.10 1.95 -13.65
CA LYS A 118 -0.08 3.03 -12.67
C LYS A 118 0.70 2.74 -11.40
N ILE A 119 0.59 1.51 -10.88
CA ILE A 119 1.31 1.07 -9.67
C ILE A 119 2.81 1.26 -9.84
N VAL A 120 3.41 0.81 -10.96
CA VAL A 120 4.85 0.98 -11.21
C VAL A 120 5.31 2.45 -11.10
N ARG A 121 4.50 3.39 -11.60
CA ARG A 121 4.84 4.82 -11.51
C ARG A 121 4.73 5.36 -10.08
N HIS A 122 3.79 4.84 -9.31
CA HIS A 122 3.57 5.21 -7.92
C HIS A 122 4.66 4.64 -7.00
N SER A 123 4.97 3.35 -7.12
CA SER A 123 6.09 2.72 -6.39
C SER A 123 7.42 3.40 -6.68
N LYS A 124 7.65 3.80 -7.94
CA LYS A 124 8.84 4.59 -8.30
C LYS A 124 8.88 5.96 -7.59
N PHE A 125 7.75 6.65 -7.49
CA PHE A 125 7.66 7.90 -6.73
C PHE A 125 8.01 7.65 -5.25
N GLU A 126 7.45 6.59 -4.67
CA GLU A 126 7.68 6.24 -3.27
C GLU A 126 9.14 5.93 -3.00
N ASP A 127 9.75 5.04 -3.77
CA ASP A 127 11.15 4.64 -3.60
C ASP A 127 12.12 5.82 -3.80
N GLU A 128 11.95 6.59 -4.87
CA GLU A 128 12.92 7.63 -5.25
C GLU A 128 12.84 8.88 -4.36
N GLN A 129 11.68 9.13 -3.74
CA GLN A 129 11.42 10.40 -3.04
C GLN A 129 10.89 10.19 -1.63
N LEU A 130 9.75 9.51 -1.47
CA LEU A 130 9.06 9.44 -0.17
C LEU A 130 9.85 8.58 0.82
N PHE A 131 10.08 7.32 0.49
CA PHE A 131 10.79 6.36 1.33
C PHE A 131 12.23 6.80 1.54
N ARG A 132 12.85 7.32 0.48
CA ARG A 132 14.19 7.92 0.56
C ARG A 132 14.25 9.05 1.58
N PHE A 133 13.31 10.00 1.56
CA PHE A 133 13.24 11.08 2.55
C PHE A 133 13.06 10.53 3.98
N PHE A 134 12.12 9.62 4.19
CA PHE A 134 11.89 9.06 5.52
C PHE A 134 13.12 8.31 6.04
N LYS A 135 13.84 7.60 5.16
CA LYS A 135 15.06 6.89 5.51
C LYS A 135 16.22 7.84 5.80
N GLU A 136 16.44 8.83 4.95
CA GLU A 136 17.63 9.71 5.03
C GLU A 136 17.47 10.81 6.08
N GLU A 137 16.26 11.32 6.32
CA GLU A 137 16.02 12.50 7.16
C GLU A 137 15.25 12.18 8.43
N VAL A 138 14.18 11.40 8.35
CA VAL A 138 13.32 11.14 9.53
C VAL A 138 13.93 10.10 10.45
N ALA A 139 14.40 8.97 9.91
CA ALA A 139 15.02 7.91 10.69
C ALA A 139 16.38 8.32 11.30
N THR A 140 17.07 9.29 10.69
CA THR A 140 18.41 9.74 11.14
C THR A 140 18.38 10.99 12.02
N ARG A 141 17.50 11.97 11.75
CA ARG A 141 17.49 13.27 12.44
C ARG A 141 16.39 13.40 13.50
N GLY A 142 15.40 12.51 13.53
CA GLY A 142 14.20 12.59 14.37
C GLY A 142 14.40 12.41 15.89
N GLY A 143 15.63 12.44 16.41
CA GLY A 143 15.91 12.43 17.86
C GLY A 143 15.79 11.08 18.58
N VAL A 144 15.19 10.08 17.94
CA VAL A 144 15.26 8.67 18.33
C VAL A 144 15.46 7.91 17.03
N GLY A 145 16.56 7.16 16.91
CA GLY A 145 16.78 6.27 15.77
C GLY A 145 15.65 5.27 15.72
N ASP A 146 14.63 5.56 14.90
CA ASP A 146 13.45 4.73 14.72
C ASP A 146 13.87 3.53 13.86
N GLU A 147 14.63 2.61 14.48
CA GLU A 147 15.11 1.37 13.86
C GLU A 147 13.93 0.57 13.30
N GLU A 148 12.76 0.70 13.92
CA GLU A 148 11.51 0.11 13.44
C GLU A 148 11.05 0.76 12.12
N LEU A 149 11.08 2.09 12.01
CA LEU A 149 10.84 2.78 10.73
C LEU A 149 11.85 2.34 9.66
N GLY A 150 13.14 2.22 10.03
CA GLY A 150 14.18 1.73 9.12
C GLY A 150 13.86 0.33 8.58
N LYS A 151 13.52 -0.61 9.46
CA LYS A 151 13.12 -1.98 9.09
C LYS A 151 11.84 -2.02 8.26
N ALA A 152 10.83 -1.22 8.62
CA ALA A 152 9.58 -1.14 7.88
C ALA A 152 9.79 -0.59 6.47
N LEU A 153 10.62 0.45 6.31
CA LEU A 153 10.99 0.99 5.00
C LEU A 153 11.78 -0.03 4.17
N GLU A 154 12.71 -0.78 4.78
CA GLU A 154 13.42 -1.85 4.08
C GLU A 154 12.48 -2.95 3.59
N GLU A 155 11.48 -3.31 4.38
CA GLU A 155 10.46 -4.27 3.98
C GLU A 155 9.62 -3.72 2.81
N LEU A 156 9.12 -2.49 2.90
CA LEU A 156 8.37 -1.85 1.80
C LEU A 156 9.19 -1.77 0.50
N MET A 157 10.47 -1.41 0.58
CA MET A 157 11.36 -1.39 -0.58
C MET A 157 11.64 -2.79 -1.14
N LYS A 158 11.71 -3.83 -0.28
CA LYS A 158 11.82 -5.23 -0.75
C LYS A 158 10.55 -5.68 -1.45
N GLN A 159 9.39 -5.26 -0.95
CA GLN A 159 8.10 -5.51 -1.60
C GLN A 159 8.12 -4.90 -3.01
N HIS A 160 8.50 -3.62 -3.18
CA HIS A 160 8.67 -3.04 -4.50
C HIS A 160 9.68 -3.79 -5.39
N ALA A 161 10.86 -4.14 -4.88
CA ALA A 161 11.92 -4.79 -5.66
C ALA A 161 11.62 -6.26 -6.03
N GLY A 162 10.95 -7.01 -5.16
CA GLY A 162 10.67 -8.45 -5.34
C GLY A 162 9.30 -8.75 -5.95
N GLU A 163 8.32 -7.87 -5.75
CA GLU A 163 6.93 -8.08 -6.17
C GLU A 163 6.68 -7.66 -7.60
N GLU A 164 7.43 -6.66 -8.10
CA GLU A 164 7.38 -6.24 -9.50
C GLU A 164 7.81 -7.38 -10.45
N MET A 165 8.49 -8.41 -9.94
CA MET A 165 8.99 -9.55 -10.72
C MET A 165 8.18 -10.85 -10.54
N THR A 166 7.54 -11.08 -9.39
CA THR A 166 6.90 -12.38 -9.07
C THR A 166 5.36 -12.33 -9.04
N ARG A 167 4.76 -11.30 -8.43
CA ARG A 167 3.29 -11.18 -8.29
C ARG A 167 2.64 -10.72 -9.59
N SER A 168 3.18 -9.64 -10.16
CA SER A 168 2.90 -9.21 -11.53
C SER A 168 3.25 -10.33 -12.53
N GLY A 169 4.29 -11.13 -12.25
CA GLY A 169 4.72 -12.24 -13.10
C GLY A 169 3.66 -13.32 -13.23
N THR A 170 3.09 -13.78 -12.12
CA THR A 170 1.98 -14.76 -12.12
C THR A 170 0.75 -14.21 -12.84
N LEU A 171 0.33 -12.97 -12.50
CA LEU A 171 -0.82 -12.35 -13.15
C LEU A 171 -0.61 -12.13 -14.65
N ASN A 172 0.55 -11.63 -15.06
CA ASN A 172 0.90 -11.44 -16.47
C ASN A 172 0.88 -12.76 -17.23
N LYS A 173 1.47 -13.81 -16.65
CA LYS A 173 1.45 -15.15 -17.22
C LYS A 173 0.03 -15.66 -17.41
N SER A 174 -0.83 -15.55 -16.40
CA SER A 174 -2.24 -15.98 -16.51
C SER A 174 -3.00 -15.15 -17.54
N LEU A 175 -2.73 -13.83 -17.65
CA LEU A 175 -3.31 -12.98 -18.69
C LEU A 175 -2.82 -13.34 -20.09
N GLU A 176 -1.57 -13.77 -20.25
CA GLU A 176 -1.02 -14.26 -21.52
C GLU A 176 -1.68 -15.59 -21.92
N GLU A 177 -1.72 -16.56 -21.01
CA GLU A 177 -2.40 -17.85 -21.21
C GLU A 177 -3.87 -17.67 -21.59
N ALA A 178 -4.59 -16.75 -20.91
CA ALA A 178 -5.97 -16.42 -21.24
C ALA A 178 -6.12 -15.68 -22.57
N THR A 179 -5.10 -14.96 -23.02
CA THR A 179 -5.10 -14.34 -24.36
C THR A 179 -5.12 -15.39 -25.45
N GLU A 180 -4.30 -16.43 -25.30
CA GLU A 180 -4.23 -17.53 -26.27
C GLU A 180 -5.47 -18.43 -26.18
N ALA A 181 -5.99 -18.67 -24.97
CA ALA A 181 -7.16 -19.51 -24.75
C ALA A 181 -8.48 -18.88 -25.22
N CYS A 182 -8.60 -17.55 -25.12
CA CYS A 182 -9.81 -16.81 -25.49
C CYS A 182 -9.71 -16.18 -26.89
N ALA A 183 -8.66 -16.50 -27.66
CA ALA A 183 -8.56 -16.09 -29.05
C ALA A 183 -9.62 -16.79 -29.89
N ALA A 184 -10.26 -16.03 -30.79
CA ALA A 184 -11.18 -16.62 -31.75
C ALA A 184 -10.39 -17.31 -32.88
N ASP A 185 -10.89 -18.44 -33.38
CA ASP A 185 -10.38 -19.11 -34.56
C ASP A 185 -10.65 -18.28 -35.85
N ASP A 186 -10.19 -18.79 -37.00
CA ASP A 186 -10.40 -18.15 -38.30
C ASP A 186 -11.89 -17.96 -38.67
N ASN A 187 -12.79 -18.69 -38.00
CA ASN A 187 -14.24 -18.59 -38.18
C ASN A 187 -14.93 -17.71 -37.13
N GLY A 188 -14.17 -17.12 -36.20
CA GLY A 188 -14.70 -16.28 -35.12
C GLY A 188 -15.25 -17.05 -33.91
N ASN A 189 -15.01 -18.36 -33.81
CA ASN A 189 -15.42 -19.21 -32.69
C ASN A 189 -14.36 -19.22 -31.59
N ILE A 190 -14.80 -19.32 -30.33
CA ILE A 190 -13.91 -19.42 -29.17
C ILE A 190 -14.06 -20.82 -28.56
N GLU A 191 -12.95 -21.45 -28.20
CA GLU A 191 -12.96 -22.69 -27.40
C GLU A 191 -13.36 -22.37 -25.95
N GLU A 192 -14.66 -22.33 -25.69
CA GLU A 192 -15.25 -21.86 -24.42
C GLU A 192 -14.67 -22.55 -23.19
N GLU A 193 -14.49 -23.88 -23.22
CA GLU A 193 -13.92 -24.63 -22.09
C GLU A 193 -12.47 -24.19 -21.79
N LYS A 194 -11.64 -24.05 -22.82
CA LYS A 194 -10.24 -23.64 -22.68
C LYS A 194 -10.16 -22.21 -22.14
N CYS A 195 -10.96 -21.30 -22.69
CA CYS A 195 -11.04 -19.91 -22.22
C CYS A 195 -11.57 -19.83 -20.78
N SER A 196 -12.58 -20.63 -20.42
CA SER A 196 -13.14 -20.71 -19.07
C SER A 196 -12.09 -21.12 -18.03
N VAL A 197 -11.28 -22.15 -18.32
CA VAL A 197 -10.19 -22.58 -17.44
C VAL A 197 -9.14 -21.48 -17.29
N ALA A 198 -8.70 -20.86 -18.38
CA ALA A 198 -7.70 -19.80 -18.33
C ALA A 198 -8.20 -18.57 -17.57
N LEU A 199 -9.47 -18.20 -17.73
CA LEU A 199 -10.10 -17.11 -16.98
C LEU A 199 -10.18 -17.38 -15.48
N LYS A 200 -10.43 -18.63 -15.05
CA LYS A 200 -10.38 -18.98 -13.62
C LYS A 200 -9.00 -18.72 -13.04
N ASN A 201 -7.94 -19.08 -13.76
CA ASN A 201 -6.56 -18.80 -13.34
C ASN A 201 -6.30 -17.29 -13.25
N VAL A 202 -6.82 -16.49 -14.20
CA VAL A 202 -6.72 -15.02 -14.14
C VAL A 202 -7.45 -14.46 -12.91
N ILE A 203 -8.64 -14.96 -12.60
CA ILE A 203 -9.41 -14.51 -11.41
C ILE A 203 -8.65 -14.84 -10.14
N GLU A 204 -8.11 -16.05 -10.01
CA GLU A 204 -7.30 -16.46 -8.85
C GLU A 204 -6.06 -15.58 -8.71
N ALA A 205 -5.30 -15.38 -9.79
CA ALA A 205 -4.13 -14.50 -9.79
C ALA A 205 -4.47 -13.04 -9.45
N LEU A 206 -5.61 -12.53 -9.94
CA LEU A 206 -6.08 -11.18 -9.61
C LEU A 206 -6.48 -11.05 -8.14
N LYS A 207 -7.13 -12.07 -7.56
CA LYS A 207 -7.49 -12.08 -6.13
C LYS A 207 -6.27 -12.14 -5.23
N THR A 208 -5.31 -13.00 -5.53
CA THR A 208 -4.03 -13.03 -4.82
C THR A 208 -3.32 -11.68 -4.92
N TYR A 209 -3.19 -11.13 -6.13
CA TYR A 209 -2.60 -9.82 -6.33
C TYR A 209 -3.36 -8.70 -5.59
N GLN A 210 -4.68 -8.80 -5.49
CA GLN A 210 -5.52 -7.89 -4.71
C GLN A 210 -5.22 -7.96 -3.22
N GLU A 211 -5.25 -9.14 -2.62
CA GLU A 211 -4.97 -9.32 -1.20
C GLU A 211 -3.59 -8.79 -0.83
N GLU A 212 -2.59 -9.13 -1.65
CA GLU A 212 -1.21 -8.70 -1.51
C GLU A 212 -1.06 -7.17 -1.62
N MET A 213 -1.67 -6.55 -2.64
CA MET A 213 -1.67 -5.09 -2.81
C MET A 213 -2.39 -4.39 -1.65
N LEU A 214 -3.49 -4.94 -1.15
CA LEU A 214 -4.21 -4.36 -0.02
C LEU A 214 -3.38 -4.40 1.28
N ALA A 215 -2.65 -5.49 1.50
CA ALA A 215 -1.72 -5.63 2.62
C ALA A 215 -0.54 -4.66 2.50
N HIS A 216 0.04 -4.53 1.29
CA HIS A 216 1.11 -3.58 1.00
C HIS A 216 0.69 -2.12 1.29
N LEU A 217 -0.43 -1.68 0.70
CA LEU A 217 -0.95 -0.32 0.92
C LEU A 217 -1.31 -0.07 2.41
N GLU A 218 -1.68 -1.11 3.15
CA GLU A 218 -1.93 -1.01 4.59
C GLU A 218 -0.66 -0.80 5.39
N LEU A 219 0.39 -1.54 5.06
CA LEU A 219 1.69 -1.37 5.68
C LEU A 219 2.24 0.03 5.43
N GLU A 220 2.23 0.51 4.19
CA GLU A 220 2.69 1.87 3.86
C GLU A 220 1.97 2.93 4.69
N GLU A 221 0.65 2.84 4.76
CA GLU A 221 -0.17 3.85 5.45
C GLU A 221 0.04 3.81 6.97
N GLN A 222 0.17 2.62 7.55
CA GLN A 222 0.46 2.44 8.97
C GLN A 222 1.85 2.97 9.32
N THR A 223 2.84 2.72 8.46
CA THR A 223 4.22 3.14 8.67
C THR A 223 4.37 4.66 8.50
N LEU A 224 3.79 5.24 7.45
CA LEU A 224 4.18 6.58 7.00
C LEU A 224 3.20 7.68 7.36
N VAL A 225 1.88 7.43 7.39
CA VAL A 225 0.90 8.54 7.45
C VAL A 225 1.05 9.34 8.74
N GLY A 226 1.08 8.67 9.89
CA GLY A 226 1.26 9.35 11.18
C GLY A 226 2.56 10.17 11.23
N ARG A 227 3.67 9.55 10.80
CA ARG A 227 4.99 10.21 10.75
C ARG A 227 5.00 11.41 9.82
N TRP A 228 4.37 11.31 8.66
CA TRP A 228 4.25 12.41 7.70
C TRP A 228 3.41 13.57 8.23
N LEU A 229 2.30 13.25 8.89
CA LEU A 229 1.44 14.23 9.56
C LEU A 229 2.18 14.94 10.71
N GLY A 230 3.04 14.21 11.43
CA GLY A 230 3.85 14.67 12.55
C GLY A 230 5.12 15.45 12.19
N LEU A 231 5.49 15.56 10.92
CA LEU A 231 6.72 16.30 10.55
C LEU A 231 6.68 17.74 11.07
N SER A 232 7.81 18.22 11.57
CA SER A 232 7.98 19.64 11.85
C SER A 232 7.87 20.46 10.55
N THR A 233 7.58 21.75 10.67
CA THR A 233 7.56 22.66 9.50
C THR A 233 8.89 22.63 8.73
N GLU A 234 10.01 22.51 9.46
CA GLU A 234 11.35 22.43 8.87
C GLU A 234 11.56 21.14 8.07
N LEU A 235 11.32 19.97 8.67
CA LEU A 235 11.47 18.67 8.00
C LEU A 235 10.52 18.56 6.79
N TYR A 236 9.31 19.10 6.91
CA TYR A 236 8.39 19.15 5.78
C TYR A 236 8.87 20.08 4.66
N GLY A 237 9.51 21.20 5.01
CA GLY A 237 10.19 22.08 4.07
C GLY A 237 11.30 21.34 3.31
N ILE A 238 12.15 20.59 4.02
CA ILE A 238 13.22 19.76 3.42
C ILE A 238 12.62 18.75 2.44
N TYR A 239 11.57 18.04 2.83
CA TYR A 239 10.88 17.10 1.94
C TYR A 239 10.41 17.77 0.65
N ARG A 240 9.70 18.90 0.78
CA ARG A 240 9.16 19.63 -0.37
C ARG A 240 10.25 20.20 -1.28
N ASP A 241 11.31 20.74 -0.71
CA ASP A 241 12.30 21.53 -1.46
C ASP A 241 13.41 20.65 -2.05
N ASN A 242 13.75 19.53 -1.41
CA ASN A 242 14.90 18.68 -1.81
C ASN A 242 14.49 17.33 -2.40
N TYR A 243 13.35 16.78 -2.00
CA TYR A 243 12.92 15.43 -2.43
C TYR A 243 11.80 15.48 -3.45
N LEU A 244 10.78 16.31 -3.26
CA LEU A 244 9.62 16.36 -4.15
C LEU A 244 9.96 17.01 -5.50
N LYS A 245 10.24 16.20 -6.51
CA LYS A 245 10.60 16.66 -7.86
C LYS A 245 9.36 16.96 -8.69
N PHE A 246 9.48 17.95 -9.58
CA PHE A 246 8.40 18.44 -10.46
C PHE A 246 7.59 17.37 -11.22
N PRO A 247 8.15 16.26 -11.77
CA PRO A 247 7.34 15.25 -12.45
C PRO A 247 6.37 14.51 -11.53
N TYR A 248 6.47 14.66 -10.22
CA TYR A 248 5.61 14.01 -9.24
C TYR A 248 4.77 15.00 -8.43
N SER A 249 4.78 16.27 -8.81
CA SER A 249 4.02 17.35 -8.12
C SER A 249 2.50 17.11 -8.11
N PHE A 250 1.96 16.32 -9.05
CA PHE A 250 0.54 15.95 -9.08
C PHE A 250 0.16 14.85 -8.07
N MET A 251 1.15 14.13 -7.52
CA MET A 251 0.96 13.15 -6.44
C MET A 251 0.80 13.86 -5.08
N TYR A 252 0.88 15.20 -5.09
CA TYR A 252 0.82 16.11 -3.97
C TYR A 252 -0.40 17.02 -4.05
#